data_AF-A0A1H9XCP5-F1
#
_entry.id   AF-A0A1H9XCP5-F1
#
_cell.length_a   1.000
_cell.length_b   1.000
_cell.length_c   1.000
_cell.angle_alpha   90.00
_cell.angle_beta   90.00
_cell.angle_gamma   90.00
#
_symmetry.space_group_name_H-M   'P 1'
#
loop_
_entity.id
_entity.type
_entity.pdbx_description
1 polymer ?
#
loop_
_entity_poly.entity_id
_entity_poly.type
_entity_poly.pdbx_seq_one_letter_code
_entity_poly.pdbx_strand_id
1 'polypeptide(L)'
;MTLSLQFFSLLLMILSGVFIGAIIEGTRFVMNSFPKRTFVFKYSTALEIIIWIVLGLGTFYILFRVRDGIWRIYDPLAQIVGILLYEQLFQPIFRFAGRVFLRIVIQPIWFVIRIIITIISKIFRLIRFIIITIVRPFHFVYKKIWHLALKKKPNFRYNKKYTKN
;
A
#
# COMPACT_ATOMS: atom_id res chain seq x y z
N MET A 1 -50.37 16.57 -5.35
CA MET A 1 -48.95 16.73 -4.95
C MET A 1 -48.46 18.09 -5.43
N THR A 2 -47.66 18.80 -4.63
CA THR A 2 -47.00 20.05 -5.07
C THR A 2 -45.85 19.74 -6.02
N LEU A 3 -45.58 20.63 -7.00
CA LEU A 3 -44.47 20.48 -7.95
C LEU A 3 -43.11 20.50 -7.24
N SER A 4 -42.97 21.29 -6.17
CA SER A 4 -41.75 21.40 -5.36
C SER A 4 -41.27 20.05 -4.80
N LEU A 5 -42.17 19.19 -4.32
CA LEU A 5 -41.84 17.84 -3.86
C LEU A 5 -41.30 16.95 -5.00
N GLN A 6 -41.80 17.13 -6.22
CA GLN A 6 -41.33 16.36 -7.39
C GLN A 6 -39.93 16.80 -7.81
N PHE A 7 -39.68 18.11 -7.89
CA PHE A 7 -38.34 18.67 -8.15
C PHE A 7 -37.32 18.28 -7.08
N PHE A 8 -37.67 18.38 -5.79
CA PHE A 8 -36.75 18.05 -4.70
C PHE A 8 -36.32 16.57 -4.74
N SER A 9 -37.26 15.65 -4.94
CA SER A 9 -36.93 14.22 -5.04
C SER A 9 -36.19 13.86 -6.34
N LEU A 10 -36.42 14.57 -7.46
CA LEU A 10 -35.61 14.41 -8.67
C LEU A 10 -34.17 14.91 -8.45
N LEU A 11 -33.98 16.02 -7.73
CA LEU A 11 -32.66 16.52 -7.36
C LEU A 11 -31.94 15.56 -6.39
N LEU A 12 -32.65 14.97 -5.41
CA LEU A 12 -32.10 13.88 -4.58
C LEU A 12 -31.66 12.68 -5.41
N MET A 13 -32.39 12.33 -6.48
CA MET A 13 -32.00 11.26 -7.41
C MET A 13 -30.63 11.54 -8.04
N ILE A 14 -30.48 12.73 -8.64
CA ILE A 14 -29.23 13.17 -9.28
C ILE A 14 -28.08 13.16 -8.26
N LEU A 15 -28.30 13.68 -7.04
CA LEU A 15 -27.31 13.63 -5.97
C LEU A 15 -26.94 12.19 -5.56
N SER A 16 -27.89 11.26 -5.56
CA SER A 16 -27.61 9.84 -5.30
C SER A 16 -26.83 9.18 -6.44
N GLY A 17 -27.06 9.59 -7.70
CA GLY A 17 -26.25 9.17 -8.85
C GLY A 17 -24.81 9.70 -8.75
N VAL A 18 -24.63 10.94 -8.32
CA VAL A 18 -23.30 11.52 -8.03
C VAL A 18 -22.60 10.72 -6.92
N PHE A 19 -23.32 10.33 -5.88
CA PHE A 19 -22.80 9.53 -4.77
C PHE A 19 -22.43 8.09 -5.18
N ILE A 20 -23.21 7.46 -6.05
CA ILE A 20 -22.86 6.18 -6.69
C ILE A 20 -21.52 6.31 -7.43
N GLY A 21 -21.37 7.34 -8.28
CA GLY A 21 -20.12 7.59 -9.03
C GLY A 21 -18.91 7.73 -8.10
N ALA A 22 -19.06 8.47 -7.00
CA ALA A 22 -18.03 8.65 -5.98
C ALA A 22 -17.60 7.33 -5.29
N ILE A 23 -18.56 6.45 -4.96
CA ILE A 23 -18.26 5.15 -4.34
C ILE A 23 -17.54 4.22 -5.33
N ILE A 24 -17.93 4.20 -6.60
CA ILE A 24 -17.30 3.35 -7.62
C ILE A 24 -15.87 3.82 -7.92
N GLU A 25 -15.65 5.12 -8.15
CA GLU A 25 -14.31 5.68 -8.37
C GLU A 25 -13.41 5.47 -7.12
N GLY A 26 -13.96 5.68 -5.91
CA GLY A 26 -13.25 5.40 -4.65
C GLY A 26 -12.87 3.92 -4.49
N THR A 27 -13.78 3.01 -4.85
CA THR A 27 -13.53 1.55 -4.87
C THR A 27 -12.43 1.20 -5.86
N ARG A 28 -12.52 1.68 -7.10
CA ARG A 28 -11.51 1.48 -8.14
C ARG A 28 -10.14 2.03 -7.71
N PHE A 29 -10.10 3.18 -7.04
CA PHE A 29 -8.88 3.78 -6.52
C PHE A 29 -8.24 2.92 -5.42
N VAL A 30 -9.04 2.39 -4.48
CA VAL A 30 -8.58 1.46 -3.45
C VAL A 30 -8.07 0.15 -4.07
N MET A 31 -8.81 -0.44 -5.01
CA MET A 31 -8.40 -1.67 -5.72
C MET A 31 -7.07 -1.50 -6.48
N ASN A 32 -6.92 -0.40 -7.23
CA ASN A 32 -5.70 -0.10 -7.97
C ASN A 32 -4.51 0.29 -7.08
N SER A 33 -4.75 0.58 -5.79
CA SER A 33 -3.68 0.81 -4.82
C SER A 33 -3.05 -0.50 -4.30
N PHE A 34 -3.68 -1.66 -4.52
CA PHE A 34 -3.09 -2.96 -4.20
C PHE A 34 -2.16 -3.46 -5.32
N PRO A 35 -1.06 -4.16 -5.00
CA PRO A 35 -0.17 -4.69 -6.01
C PRO A 35 -0.85 -5.79 -6.85
N LYS A 36 -0.63 -5.77 -8.17
CA LYS A 36 -1.30 -6.63 -9.17
C LYS A 36 -1.23 -8.15 -8.94
N ARG A 37 -0.36 -8.62 -8.04
CA ARG A 37 -0.19 -10.04 -7.66
C ARG A 37 -1.16 -10.48 -6.54
N THR A 38 -1.82 -9.55 -5.86
CA THR A 38 -2.76 -9.83 -4.75
C THR A 38 -4.11 -10.32 -5.27
N PHE A 39 -4.72 -11.28 -4.57
CA PHE A 39 -6.03 -11.86 -4.89
C PHE A 39 -7.11 -10.79 -5.15
N VAL A 40 -7.13 -9.73 -4.33
CA VAL A 40 -8.02 -8.55 -4.48
C VAL A 40 -7.99 -7.94 -5.89
N PHE A 41 -6.82 -7.89 -6.55
CA PHE A 41 -6.73 -7.36 -7.91
C PHE A 41 -7.34 -8.33 -8.94
N LYS A 42 -7.18 -9.64 -8.75
CA LYS A 42 -7.78 -10.68 -9.62
C LYS A 42 -9.31 -10.71 -9.54
N TYR A 43 -9.88 -10.42 -8.36
CA TYR A 43 -11.34 -10.38 -8.13
C TYR A 43 -11.92 -8.96 -8.14
N SER A 44 -11.14 -7.96 -8.58
CA SER A 44 -11.55 -6.54 -8.61
C SER A 44 -12.86 -6.33 -9.37
N THR A 45 -12.98 -6.86 -10.60
CA THR A 45 -14.20 -6.78 -11.41
C THR A 45 -15.41 -7.42 -10.73
N ALA A 46 -15.23 -8.55 -10.05
CA ALA A 46 -16.33 -9.24 -9.35
C ALA A 46 -16.81 -8.43 -8.14
N LEU A 47 -15.89 -7.84 -7.38
CA LEU A 47 -16.18 -6.94 -6.28
C LEU A 47 -16.85 -5.63 -6.76
N GLU A 48 -16.43 -5.09 -7.92
CA GLU A 48 -17.10 -3.91 -8.52
C GLU A 48 -18.54 -4.25 -8.92
N ILE A 49 -18.79 -5.41 -9.54
CA ILE A 49 -20.15 -5.88 -9.89
C ILE A 49 -21.02 -6.03 -8.63
N ILE A 50 -20.48 -6.60 -7.54
CA ILE A 50 -21.19 -6.70 -6.26
C ILE A 50 -21.55 -5.30 -5.73
N ILE A 51 -20.64 -4.33 -5.82
CA ILE A 51 -20.88 -2.95 -5.39
C ILE A 51 -21.92 -2.25 -6.27
N TRP A 52 -21.92 -2.45 -7.59
CA TRP A 52 -22.99 -1.97 -8.47
C TRP A 52 -24.37 -2.53 -8.08
N ILE A 53 -24.45 -3.83 -7.77
CA ILE A 53 -25.70 -4.48 -7.32
C ILE A 53 -26.17 -3.89 -5.98
N VAL A 54 -25.27 -3.77 -5.00
CA VAL A 54 -25.58 -3.18 -3.68
C VAL A 54 -26.01 -1.72 -3.79
N LEU A 55 -25.36 -0.92 -4.64
CA LEU A 55 -25.71 0.48 -4.85
C LEU A 55 -27.06 0.63 -5.58
N GLY A 56 -27.34 -0.20 -6.59
CA GLY A 56 -28.64 -0.22 -7.27
C GLY A 56 -29.80 -0.61 -6.35
N LEU A 57 -29.60 -1.66 -5.52
CA LEU A 57 -30.56 -2.04 -4.47
C LEU A 57 -30.73 -0.93 -3.43
N GLY A 58 -29.64 -0.27 -3.02
CA GLY A 58 -29.66 0.83 -2.07
C GLY A 58 -30.45 2.04 -2.58
N THR A 59 -30.30 2.43 -3.85
CA THR A 59 -31.07 3.53 -4.43
C THR A 59 -32.51 3.15 -4.75
N PHE A 60 -32.79 1.89 -5.09
CA PHE A 60 -34.16 1.38 -5.15
C PHE A 60 -34.85 1.41 -3.76
N TYR A 61 -34.13 1.09 -2.68
CA TYR A 61 -34.65 1.20 -1.31
C TYR A 61 -34.92 2.67 -0.90
N ILE A 62 -34.01 3.60 -1.24
CA ILE A 62 -34.23 5.04 -1.03
C ILE A 62 -35.47 5.51 -1.80
N LEU A 63 -35.62 5.10 -3.06
CA LEU A 63 -36.81 5.38 -3.86
C LEU A 63 -38.08 4.84 -3.24
N PHE A 64 -38.08 3.59 -2.82
CA PHE A 64 -39.23 2.95 -2.17
C PHE A 64 -39.67 3.72 -0.92
N ARG A 65 -38.72 4.16 -0.09
CA ARG A 65 -38.96 4.89 1.16
C ARG A 65 -39.30 6.38 0.99
N VAL A 66 -39.12 6.96 -0.20
CA VAL A 66 -39.38 8.39 -0.50
C VAL A 66 -40.50 8.61 -1.53
N ARG A 67 -40.82 7.62 -2.39
CA ARG A 67 -41.91 7.66 -3.40
C ARG A 67 -43.03 6.62 -3.17
N ASP A 68 -43.05 5.90 -2.05
CA ASP A 68 -43.96 4.75 -1.80
C ASP A 68 -43.92 3.69 -2.94
N GLY A 69 -42.74 3.49 -3.52
CA GLY A 69 -42.51 2.54 -4.62
C GLY A 69 -42.99 2.98 -6.01
N ILE A 70 -43.54 4.19 -6.18
CA ILE A 70 -44.00 4.68 -7.50
C ILE A 70 -42.81 5.01 -8.40
N TRP A 71 -42.36 4.01 -9.17
CA TRP A 71 -41.26 4.13 -10.15
C TRP A 71 -41.68 4.97 -11.36
N ARG A 72 -40.80 5.90 -11.78
CA ARG A 72 -41.05 6.81 -12.92
C ARG A 72 -39.93 6.67 -13.95
N ILE A 73 -40.24 6.78 -15.23
CA ILE A 73 -39.26 6.58 -16.32
C ILE A 73 -38.07 7.56 -16.28
N TYR A 74 -38.25 8.73 -15.67
CA TYR A 74 -37.17 9.69 -15.45
C TYR A 74 -36.29 9.41 -14.23
N ASP A 75 -36.66 8.47 -13.35
CA ASP A 75 -35.86 8.11 -12.17
C ASP A 75 -34.50 7.46 -12.56
N PRO A 76 -34.43 6.41 -13.42
CA PRO A 76 -33.14 5.90 -13.89
C PRO A 76 -32.38 6.91 -14.77
N LEU A 77 -33.08 7.77 -15.53
CA LEU A 77 -32.44 8.85 -16.30
C LEU A 77 -31.74 9.86 -15.38
N ALA A 78 -32.40 10.31 -14.32
CA ALA A 78 -31.80 11.20 -13.33
C ALA A 78 -30.62 10.53 -12.59
N GLN A 79 -30.66 9.21 -12.40
CA GLN A 79 -29.53 8.44 -11.87
C GLN A 79 -28.32 8.43 -12.82
N ILE A 80 -28.55 8.16 -14.11
CA ILE A 80 -27.51 8.18 -15.16
C ILE A 80 -26.93 9.59 -15.29
N VAL A 81 -27.78 10.62 -15.32
CA VAL A 81 -27.35 12.03 -15.33
C VAL A 81 -26.51 12.37 -14.10
N GLY A 82 -26.86 11.87 -12.91
CA GLY A 82 -26.04 12.04 -11.71
C GLY A 82 -24.66 11.38 -11.81
N ILE A 83 -24.57 10.19 -12.39
CA ILE A 83 -23.28 9.48 -12.62
C ILE A 83 -22.42 10.24 -13.64
N LEU A 84 -23.00 10.70 -14.74
CA LEU A 84 -22.31 11.52 -15.76
C LEU A 84 -21.86 12.88 -15.19
N LEU A 85 -22.69 13.52 -14.36
CA LEU A 85 -22.35 14.76 -13.65
C LEU A 85 -21.17 14.56 -12.69
N TYR A 86 -21.10 13.40 -12.01
CA TYR A 86 -19.93 13.03 -11.24
C TYR A 86 -18.70 12.88 -12.12
N GLU A 87 -18.78 12.12 -13.20
CA GLU A 87 -17.65 11.87 -14.10
C GLU A 87 -17.08 13.16 -14.71
N GLN A 88 -17.95 14.08 -15.15
CA GLN A 88 -17.52 15.32 -15.80
C GLN A 88 -17.02 16.40 -14.83
N LEU A 89 -17.67 16.59 -13.67
CA LEU A 89 -17.35 17.70 -12.75
C LEU A 89 -16.58 17.26 -11.50
N PHE A 90 -16.97 16.16 -10.87
CA PHE A 90 -16.48 15.78 -9.55
C PHE A 90 -15.29 14.82 -9.59
N GLN A 91 -15.18 13.95 -10.58
CA GLN A 91 -14.05 13.04 -10.79
C GLN A 91 -12.66 13.75 -10.78
N PRO A 92 -12.43 14.89 -11.46
CA PRO A 92 -11.14 15.59 -11.37
C PRO A 92 -10.85 16.15 -9.96
N ILE A 93 -11.88 16.65 -9.28
CA ILE A 93 -11.80 17.17 -7.89
C ILE A 93 -11.48 16.02 -6.93
N PHE A 94 -12.16 14.88 -7.06
CA PHE A 94 -11.98 13.70 -6.22
C PHE A 94 -10.59 13.08 -6.41
N ARG A 95 -10.10 12.99 -7.66
CA ARG A 95 -8.72 12.56 -7.97
C ARG A 95 -7.68 13.56 -7.46
N PHE A 96 -7.96 14.86 -7.45
CA PHE A 96 -7.08 15.86 -6.83
C PHE A 96 -7.03 15.68 -5.31
N ALA A 97 -8.20 15.66 -4.65
CA ALA A 97 -8.33 15.45 -3.20
C ALA A 97 -7.66 14.14 -2.75
N GLY A 98 -7.86 13.03 -3.46
CA GLY A 98 -7.20 11.75 -3.19
C GLY A 98 -5.66 11.84 -3.27
N ARG A 99 -5.11 12.47 -4.33
CA ARG A 99 -3.66 12.69 -4.44
C ARG A 99 -3.11 13.60 -3.33
N VAL A 100 -3.86 14.63 -2.94
CA VAL A 100 -3.51 15.53 -1.83
C VAL A 100 -3.52 14.77 -0.50
N PHE A 101 -4.55 13.96 -0.23
CA PHE A 101 -4.65 13.14 0.97
C PHE A 101 -3.52 12.10 1.07
N LEU A 102 -3.24 11.35 -0.01
CA LEU A 102 -2.09 10.42 -0.04
C LEU A 102 -0.76 11.15 0.23
N ARG A 103 -0.59 12.36 -0.30
CA ARG A 103 0.62 13.17 -0.13
C ARG A 103 0.75 13.73 1.29
N ILE A 104 -0.33 14.25 1.87
CA ILE A 104 -0.33 14.87 3.20
C ILE A 104 -0.32 13.82 4.33
N VAL A 105 -0.94 12.65 4.15
CA VAL A 105 -1.04 11.63 5.21
C VAL A 105 0.00 10.53 5.06
N ILE A 106 0.10 9.88 3.90
CA ILE A 106 0.92 8.66 3.77
C ILE A 106 2.42 8.98 3.65
N GLN A 107 2.80 10.05 2.94
CA GLN A 107 4.22 10.40 2.79
C GLN A 107 4.93 10.74 4.12
N PRO A 108 4.38 11.55 5.04
CA PRO A 108 5.04 11.79 6.32
C PRO A 108 5.10 10.54 7.21
N ILE A 109 4.10 9.66 7.20
CA ILE A 109 4.16 8.36 7.90
C ILE A 109 5.35 7.54 7.36
N TRP A 110 5.49 7.42 6.03
CA TRP A 110 6.63 6.76 5.39
C TRP A 110 7.98 7.48 5.55
N PHE A 111 7.97 8.77 5.89
CA PHE A 111 9.17 9.55 6.20
C PHE A 111 9.62 9.27 7.64
N VAL A 112 8.71 9.31 8.62
CA VAL A 112 8.97 8.97 10.03
C VAL A 112 9.48 7.53 10.16
N ILE A 113 8.84 6.56 9.50
CA ILE A 113 9.30 5.15 9.50
C ILE A 113 10.73 5.05 8.95
N ARG A 114 11.06 5.75 7.85
CA ARG A 114 12.42 5.77 7.28
C ARG A 114 13.44 6.47 8.17
N ILE A 115 13.07 7.52 8.90
CA ILE A 115 13.92 8.14 9.92
C ILE A 115 14.26 7.11 11.02
N ILE A 116 13.26 6.43 11.58
CA ILE A 116 13.45 5.43 12.65
C ILE A 116 14.39 4.30 12.18
N ILE A 117 14.14 3.73 11.00
CA ILE A 117 14.99 2.67 10.43
C ILE A 117 16.42 3.18 10.18
N THR A 118 16.58 4.43 9.75
CA THR A 118 17.90 5.05 9.51
C THR A 118 18.68 5.25 10.80
N ILE A 119 18.02 5.70 11.88
CA ILE A 119 18.63 5.86 13.21
C ILE A 119 19.10 4.50 13.75
N ILE A 120 18.22 3.49 13.74
CA ILE A 120 18.55 2.12 14.17
C ILE A 120 19.73 1.57 13.35
N SER A 121 19.71 1.76 12.03
CA SER A 121 20.79 1.31 11.13
C SER A 121 22.13 2.01 11.40
N LYS A 122 22.11 3.30 11.79
CA LYS A 122 23.32 4.03 12.22
C LYS A 122 23.87 3.48 13.54
N ILE A 123 23.00 3.20 14.52
CA ILE A 123 23.39 2.61 15.81
C ILE A 123 24.05 1.23 15.60
N PHE A 124 23.44 0.33 14.82
CA PHE A 124 24.04 -0.97 14.48
C PHE A 124 25.31 -0.88 13.62
N ARG A 125 25.57 0.23 12.93
CA ARG A 125 26.86 0.48 12.26
C ARG A 125 27.91 0.94 13.27
N LEU A 126 27.55 1.81 14.22
CA LEU A 126 28.43 2.28 15.29
C LEU A 126 28.89 1.13 16.20
N ILE A 127 27.97 0.28 16.65
CA ILE A 127 28.27 -0.90 17.48
C ILE A 127 29.25 -1.85 16.75
N ARG A 128 29.01 -2.13 15.47
CA ARG A 128 29.94 -2.96 14.67
C ARG A 128 31.31 -2.31 14.50
N PHE A 129 31.40 -0.99 14.35
CA PHE A 129 32.67 -0.28 14.27
C PHE A 129 33.47 -0.39 15.58
N ILE A 130 32.81 -0.26 16.73
CA ILE A 130 33.42 -0.45 18.06
C ILE A 130 33.94 -1.90 18.19
N ILE A 131 33.11 -2.90 17.90
CA ILE A 131 33.51 -4.32 17.98
C ILE A 131 34.71 -4.63 17.07
N ILE A 132 34.69 -4.18 15.80
CA ILE A 132 35.80 -4.36 14.87
C ILE A 132 37.08 -3.68 15.38
N THR A 133 36.95 -2.50 16.00
CA THR A 133 38.09 -1.76 16.56
C THR A 133 38.73 -2.51 17.73
N ILE A 134 37.92 -3.13 18.60
CA ILE A 134 38.38 -3.94 19.73
C ILE A 134 38.98 -5.28 19.27
N VAL A 135 38.40 -5.96 18.29
CA VAL A 135 38.87 -7.28 17.83
C VAL A 135 40.14 -7.20 16.97
N ARG A 136 40.36 -6.10 16.24
CA ARG A 136 41.56 -5.88 15.40
C ARG A 136 42.90 -6.13 16.11
N PRO A 137 43.22 -5.53 17.27
CA PRO A 137 44.48 -5.77 17.97
C PRO A 137 44.65 -7.23 18.40
N PHE A 138 43.60 -7.90 18.90
CA PHE A 138 43.66 -9.33 19.25
C PHE A 138 43.96 -10.21 18.03
N HIS A 139 43.32 -9.94 16.89
CA HIS A 139 43.59 -10.68 15.65
C HIS A 139 45.03 -10.45 15.13
N PHE A 140 45.56 -9.23 15.26
CA PHE A 140 46.95 -8.92 14.94
C PHE A 140 47.94 -9.67 15.84
N VAL A 141 47.71 -9.69 17.15
CA VAL A 141 48.53 -10.43 18.13
C VAL A 141 48.48 -11.93 17.85
N TYR A 142 47.29 -12.52 17.65
CA TYR A 142 47.14 -13.93 17.30
C TYR A 142 47.90 -14.30 16.03
N LYS A 143 47.78 -13.49 14.96
CA LYS A 143 48.49 -13.72 13.68
C LYS A 143 50.01 -13.62 13.84
N LYS A 144 50.50 -12.69 14.69
CA LYS A 144 51.93 -12.54 15.00
C LYS A 144 52.47 -13.75 15.78
N ILE A 145 51.72 -14.25 16.76
CA ILE A 145 52.07 -15.47 17.52
C ILE A 145 52.08 -16.70 16.60
N TRP A 146 51.06 -16.87 15.76
CA TRP A 146 50.97 -18.01 14.84
C TRP A 146 52.13 -18.06 13.83
N HIS A 147 52.53 -16.91 13.29
CA HIS A 147 53.70 -16.80 12.41
C HIS A 147 55.02 -17.17 13.12
N LEU A 148 55.17 -16.83 14.41
CA LEU A 148 56.34 -17.23 15.22
C LEU A 148 56.31 -18.74 15.55
N ALA A 149 55.13 -19.31 15.83
CA ALA A 149 54.96 -20.73 16.07
C ALA A 149 55.31 -21.57 14.82
N LEU A 150 54.87 -21.14 13.62
CA LEU A 150 55.20 -21.81 12.36
C LEU A 150 56.71 -21.78 12.06
N LYS A 151 57.41 -20.70 12.39
CA LYS A 151 58.89 -20.65 12.30
C LYS A 151 59.62 -21.59 13.26
N LYS A 152 58.94 -22.15 14.28
CA LYS A 152 59.54 -23.01 15.31
C LYS A 152 59.42 -24.52 15.03
N LYS A 153 58.93 -24.94 13.86
CA LYS A 153 59.05 -26.34 13.40
C LYS A 153 60.47 -26.59 12.86
N PRO A 154 61.32 -27.41 13.51
CA PRO A 154 62.57 -27.85 12.90
C PRO A 154 62.28 -28.70 11.67
N ASN A 155 63.12 -28.58 10.63
CA ASN A 155 62.89 -29.21 9.35
C ASN A 155 63.27 -30.70 9.41
N PHE A 156 62.34 -31.54 9.87
CA PHE A 156 62.56 -32.96 10.24
C PHE A 156 62.73 -33.89 9.02
N ARG A 157 63.69 -33.57 8.14
CA ARG A 157 63.90 -34.23 6.84
C ARG A 157 65.33 -34.74 6.61
N TYR A 158 66.16 -34.73 7.65
CA TYR A 158 67.61 -35.04 7.59
C TYR A 158 68.09 -36.15 8.54
N ASN A 159 67.26 -37.18 8.82
CA ASN A 159 67.81 -38.46 9.25
C ASN A 159 66.96 -39.66 8.78
N LYS A 160 67.35 -40.28 7.66
CA LYS A 160 66.78 -41.55 7.19
C LYS A 160 67.76 -42.36 6.31
N LYS A 161 69.07 -42.30 6.62
CA LYS A 161 70.14 -42.90 5.81
C LYS A 161 71.02 -43.93 6.55
N TYR A 162 70.71 -44.24 7.82
CA TYR A 162 71.50 -45.12 8.69
C TYR A 162 70.65 -46.22 9.36
N THR A 163 69.92 -46.98 8.55
CA THR A 163 69.35 -48.29 8.94
C THR A 163 69.60 -49.26 7.80
N LYS A 164 70.80 -49.84 7.79
CA LYS A 164 71.17 -50.95 6.90
C LYS A 164 72.15 -51.86 7.63
N ASN A 165 71.60 -52.93 8.20
CA ASN A 165 72.18 -54.22 8.55
C ASN A 165 70.98 -55.12 8.86
#